data_AF-V5S9C4-F1
#
_entry.id   AF-V5S9C4-F1
#
_cell.length_a   1.000
_cell.length_b   1.000
_cell.length_c   1.000
_cell.angle_alpha   90.00
_cell.angle_beta   90.00
_cell.angle_gamma   90.00
#
_symmetry.space_group_name_H-M   'P 1'
#
loop_
_entity.id
_entity.type
_entity.pdbx_description
1 polymer ?
#
loop_
_entity_poly.entity_id
_entity_poly.type
_entity_poly.pdbx_seq_one_letter_code
_entity_poly.pdbx_strand_id
1 'polypeptide(L)'
;MTPGLKDKPARKTKLSKVELEKQLDSALRDTFPASDPVSVGEVSGETPERPADRQAPAIDKALVEKLAKQVSQKKRGEAAR
;
A
#
# COMPACT_ATOMS: atom_id res chain seq x y z
N MET A 1 1.89 -3.42 50.77
CA MET A 1 2.39 -4.49 49.87
C MET A 1 1.37 -4.72 48.77
N THR A 2 1.43 -3.95 47.69
CA THR A 2 0.62 -4.21 46.48
C THR A 2 1.53 -4.86 45.44
N PRO A 3 1.31 -6.12 45.04
CA PRO A 3 2.14 -6.74 44.03
C PRO A 3 1.83 -6.09 42.68
N GLY A 4 2.83 -5.40 42.12
CA GLY A 4 2.78 -4.79 40.80
C GLY A 4 2.57 -5.86 39.72
N LEU A 5 1.49 -5.67 38.97
CA LEU A 5 1.05 -6.47 37.85
C LEU A 5 2.15 -6.50 36.75
N LYS A 6 2.76 -7.66 36.54
CA LYS A 6 3.80 -7.89 35.52
C LYS A 6 3.13 -8.33 34.21
N ASP A 7 2.49 -7.41 33.51
CA ASP A 7 1.93 -7.71 32.19
C ASP A 7 2.99 -7.49 31.10
N LYS A 8 3.79 -8.52 30.82
CA LYS A 8 4.56 -8.56 29.57
C LYS A 8 3.56 -8.75 28.42
N PRO A 9 3.56 -7.91 27.36
CA PRO A 9 2.64 -8.10 26.26
C PRO A 9 2.97 -9.43 25.56
N ALA A 10 2.00 -10.33 25.53
CA ALA A 10 2.13 -11.62 24.87
C ALA A 10 2.53 -11.43 23.41
N ARG A 11 3.57 -12.15 23.00
CA ARG A 11 4.12 -12.13 21.64
C ARG A 11 3.05 -12.70 20.71
N LYS A 12 2.43 -11.87 19.87
CA LYS A 12 1.41 -12.32 18.91
C LYS A 12 2.04 -13.35 17.97
N THR A 13 1.56 -14.59 18.04
CA THR A 13 1.93 -15.65 17.09
C THR A 13 1.46 -15.25 15.70
N LYS A 14 2.29 -15.46 14.68
CA LYS A 14 1.90 -15.17 13.30
C LYS A 14 0.84 -16.18 12.88
N LEU A 15 -0.30 -15.67 12.40
CA LEU A 15 -1.37 -16.49 11.84
C LEU A 15 -0.88 -17.21 10.57
N SER A 16 -1.53 -18.33 10.24
CA SER A 16 -1.31 -18.97 8.94
C SER A 16 -1.79 -18.06 7.81
N LYS A 17 -1.30 -18.31 6.58
CA LYS A 17 -1.66 -17.47 5.41
C LYS A 17 -3.18 -17.38 5.20
N VAL A 18 -3.89 -18.50 5.36
CA VAL A 18 -5.36 -18.58 5.18
C VAL A 18 -6.10 -17.76 6.25
N GLU A 19 -5.67 -17.84 7.50
CA GLU A 19 -6.26 -17.07 8.60
C GLU A 19 -5.99 -15.57 8.45
N LEU A 20 -4.78 -15.22 8.00
CA LEU A 20 -4.40 -13.84 7.73
C LEU A 20 -5.24 -13.24 6.59
N GLU A 21 -5.41 -13.96 5.48
CA GLU A 21 -6.24 -13.54 4.36
C GLU A 21 -7.69 -13.31 4.79
N LYS A 22 -8.27 -14.24 5.56
CA LYS A 22 -9.64 -14.10 6.09
C LYS A 22 -9.79 -12.88 6.99
N GLN A 23 -8.80 -12.60 7.84
CA GLN A 23 -8.82 -11.44 8.72
C GLN A 23 -8.72 -10.13 7.93
N LEU A 24 -7.86 -10.09 6.91
CA LEU A 24 -7.72 -8.94 6.02
C LEU A 24 -9.02 -8.68 5.24
N ASP A 25 -9.62 -9.71 4.66
CA ASP A 25 -10.88 -9.60 3.95
C ASP A 25 -12.01 -9.08 4.85
N SER A 26 -12.10 -9.56 6.09
CA SER A 26 -13.10 -9.03 7.04
C SER A 26 -12.87 -7.55 7.35
N ALA A 27 -11.61 -7.15 7.57
CA ALA A 27 -11.29 -5.77 7.88
C ALA A 27 -11.58 -4.84 6.70
N LEU A 28 -11.32 -5.30 5.46
CA LEU A 28 -11.59 -4.53 4.25
C LEU A 28 -13.10 -4.37 3.98
N ARG A 29 -13.91 -5.38 4.27
CA ARG A 29 -15.38 -5.31 4.12
C ARG A 29 -15.98 -4.18 4.95
N ASP A 30 -15.47 -3.98 6.16
CA ASP A 30 -15.97 -2.92 7.06
C ASP A 30 -15.49 -1.52 6.66
N THR A 31 -14.36 -1.41 5.96
CA THR A 31 -13.83 -0.12 5.47
C THR A 31 -14.47 0.36 4.16
N PHE A 32 -15.10 -0.55 3.41
CA PHE A 32 -15.80 -0.24 2.16
C PHE A 32 -17.28 -0.60 2.29
N PRO A 33 -18.04 0.16 3.13
CA PRO A 33 -19.42 -0.14 3.49
C PRO A 33 -20.37 -0.23 2.28
N ALA A 34 -19.98 0.39 1.18
CA ALA A 34 -20.48 0.15 -0.15
C ALA A 34 -19.36 0.55 -1.11
N SER A 35 -19.02 -0.27 -2.09
CA SER A 35 -18.62 0.31 -3.37
C SER A 35 -19.71 1.32 -3.70
N ASP A 36 -19.39 2.61 -3.85
CA ASP A 36 -20.40 3.65 -4.04
C ASP A 36 -21.49 3.13 -4.99
N PRO A 37 -22.79 3.27 -4.64
CA PRO A 37 -23.87 2.76 -5.48
C PRO A 37 -23.61 3.23 -6.91
N VAL A 38 -23.84 2.33 -7.88
CA VAL A 38 -23.74 2.70 -9.31
C VAL A 38 -24.49 4.01 -9.48
N SER A 39 -23.77 5.06 -9.87
CA SER A 39 -24.36 6.39 -9.97
C SER A 39 -25.43 6.31 -11.07
N VAL A 40 -26.70 6.21 -10.66
CA VAL A 40 -27.87 6.23 -11.54
C VAL A 40 -28.15 7.69 -11.91
N GLY A 41 -27.25 8.26 -12.70
CA GLY A 41 -27.35 9.58 -13.31
C GLY A 41 -26.60 9.57 -14.63
N GLU A 42 -26.76 10.62 -15.43
CA GLU A 42 -25.74 10.90 -16.44
C GLU A 42 -24.40 10.93 -15.70
N VAL A 43 -23.39 10.22 -16.22
CA VAL A 43 -22.00 10.42 -15.79
C VAL A 43 -21.86 11.93 -15.72
N SER A 44 -21.72 12.53 -14.53
CA SER A 44 -21.54 13.97 -14.42
C SER A 44 -20.38 14.26 -15.33
N GLY A 45 -20.70 14.81 -16.50
CA GLY A 45 -19.82 14.92 -17.65
C GLY A 45 -18.76 15.98 -17.43
N GLU A 46 -18.50 16.30 -16.16
CA GLU A 46 -17.32 16.97 -15.70
C GLU A 46 -16.16 16.01 -15.97
N THR A 47 -15.78 15.98 -17.24
CA THR A 47 -14.45 15.61 -17.67
C THR A 47 -13.53 16.19 -16.62
N PRO A 48 -12.75 15.39 -15.89
CA PRO A 48 -11.83 15.95 -14.91
C PRO A 48 -11.08 17.08 -15.62
N GLU A 49 -10.92 18.24 -14.99
CA GLU A 49 -10.22 19.44 -15.52
C GLU A 49 -8.73 19.17 -15.82
N ARG A 50 -8.35 17.90 -15.97
CA ARG A 50 -7.11 17.50 -16.59
C ARG A 50 -7.16 17.96 -18.04
N PRO A 51 -6.20 18.81 -18.47
CA PRO A 51 -6.03 19.12 -19.87
C PRO A 51 -5.96 17.82 -20.68
N ALA A 52 -6.69 17.72 -21.78
CA ALA A 52 -6.66 16.55 -22.67
C ALA A 52 -5.22 16.22 -23.12
N ASP A 53 -4.35 17.22 -23.14
CA ASP A 53 -2.94 17.12 -23.52
C ASP A 53 -2.00 16.72 -22.38
N ARG A 54 -2.50 16.47 -21.17
CA ARG A 54 -1.65 16.04 -20.05
C ARG A 54 -1.12 14.63 -20.30
N GLN A 55 0.07 14.55 -20.90
CA GLN A 55 0.84 13.32 -20.99
C GLN A 55 1.63 13.09 -19.69
N ALA A 56 1.83 11.83 -19.34
CA ALA A 56 2.83 11.49 -18.33
C ALA A 56 4.20 12.03 -18.78
N PRO A 57 5.08 12.45 -17.85
CA PRO A 57 6.43 12.82 -18.24
C PRO A 57 7.07 11.65 -18.99
N ALA A 58 7.70 11.95 -20.12
CA ALA A 58 8.44 10.97 -20.90
C ALA A 58 9.69 10.57 -20.11
N ILE A 59 9.57 9.54 -19.28
CA ILE A 59 10.69 8.97 -18.55
C ILE A 59 11.36 7.93 -19.45
N ASP A 60 12.65 8.12 -19.74
CA ASP A 60 13.43 7.14 -20.48
C ASP A 60 13.58 5.85 -19.66
N LYS A 61 13.12 4.74 -20.24
CA LYS A 61 13.19 3.40 -19.63
C LYS A 61 14.63 3.00 -19.33
N ALA A 62 15.59 3.35 -20.21
CA ALA A 62 16.99 2.98 -20.03
C ALA A 62 17.59 3.71 -18.81
N LEU A 63 17.24 4.98 -18.61
CA LEU A 63 17.64 5.75 -17.45
C LEU A 63 17.10 5.15 -16.14
N VAL A 64 15.82 4.77 -16.10
CA VAL A 64 15.21 4.12 -14.92
C VAL A 64 15.94 2.84 -14.56
N GLU A 65 16.24 2.01 -15.55
CA GLU A 65 16.91 0.73 -15.34
C GLU A 65 18.36 0.90 -14.86
N LYS A 66 19.06 1.93 -15.37
CA LYS A 66 20.39 2.32 -14.89
C LYS A 66 20.37 2.80 -13.44
N LEU A 67 19.44 3.68 -13.10
CA LEU A 67 19.27 4.21 -11.73
C LEU A 67 18.92 3.09 -10.75
N ALA A 68 18.04 2.16 -11.15
CA ALA A 68 17.70 1.00 -10.34
C ALA A 68 18.93 0.14 -9.99
N LYS A 69 19.81 -0.11 -10.98
CA LYS A 69 21.06 -0.83 -10.76
C LYS A 69 21.98 -0.08 -9.80
N GLN A 70 22.16 1.23 -9.98
CA GLN A 70 23.01 2.05 -9.10
C GLN A 70 22.52 2.06 -7.65
N VAL A 71 21.21 2.21 -7.43
CA VAL A 71 20.61 2.16 -6.08
C VAL A 71 20.83 0.78 -5.45
N SER A 72 20.68 -0.29 -6.22
CA SER A 72 20.90 -1.66 -5.72
C SER A 72 22.36 -1.89 -5.28
N GLN A 73 23.32 -1.35 -6.02
CA GLN A 73 24.74 -1.45 -5.70
C GLN A 73 25.11 -0.59 -4.50
N LYS A 74 24.60 0.65 -4.43
CA LYS A 74 24.81 1.54 -3.28
C LYS A 74 24.30 0.89 -2.00
N LYS A 75 23.10 0.32 -2.03
CA LYS A 75 22.50 -0.36 -0.87
C LYS A 75 23.31 -1.59 -0.42
N ARG A 76 23.89 -2.34 -1.37
CA ARG A 76 24.80 -3.46 -1.04
C ARG A 76 26.11 -2.99 -0.42
N GLY A 77 26.70 -1.90 -0.94
CA GLY A 77 27.93 -1.33 -0.40
C GLY A 77 27.73 -0.70 0.99
N GLU A 78 26.55 -0.15 1.26
CA GLU A 78 26.15 0.34 2.58
C GLU A 78 25.93 -0.80 3.58
N ALA A 79 25.35 -1.92 3.16
CA ALA A 79 25.17 -3.11 4.00
C ALA A 79 26.48 -3.88 4.28
N ALA A 80 27.54 -3.61 3.51
CA ALA A 80 28.86 -4.22 3.67
C ALA A 80 29.85 -3.33 4.44
N ARG A 81 29.44 -2.13 4.85
CA ARG A 81 30.14 -1.26 5.80
C ARG A 81 29.61 -1.48 7.20
#